data_AF-A0A1G2IUR8-F1
#
_entry.id   AF-A0A1G2IUR8-F1
#
_cell.length_a   1.000
_cell.length_b   1.000
_cell.length_c   1.000
_cell.angle_alpha   90.00
_cell.angle_beta   90.00
_cell.angle_gamma   90.00
#
_symmetry.space_group_name_H-M   'P 1'
#
loop_
_entity.id
_entity.type
_entity.pdbx_description
1 polymer ?
#
loop_
_entity_poly.entity_id
_entity_poly.type
_entity_poly.pdbx_seq_one_letter_code
_entity_poly.pdbx_strand_id
1 'polypeptide(L)' 'MAKSFLSNKNFQEFISKLNISEADKNILTSKVPQMDKEERLQILEVLKNIYLLDLEQTQALEKIQKNWQD' A
#
# COMPACT_ATOMS: atom_id res chain seq x y z
N MET A 1 -4.16 10.99 -18.43
CA MET A 1 -3.76 9.60 -18.10
C MET A 1 -4.05 9.18 -16.65
N ALA A 2 -4.85 9.92 -15.86
CA ALA A 2 -5.18 9.55 -14.47
C ALA A 2 -6.46 8.70 -14.30
N LYS A 3 -7.19 8.40 -15.38
CA LYS A 3 -8.51 7.72 -15.33
C LYS A 3 -8.47 6.24 -14.89
N SER A 4 -7.29 5.63 -14.75
CA SER A 4 -7.15 4.20 -14.45
C SER A 4 -6.72 3.90 -13.01
N PHE A 5 -5.89 4.75 -12.38
CA PHE A 5 -5.25 4.42 -11.10
C PHE A 5 -6.23 4.28 -9.91
N LEU A 6 -7.33 5.04 -9.93
CA LEU A 6 -8.36 4.99 -8.87
C LEU A 6 -9.45 3.92 -9.11
N SER A 7 -9.27 3.04 -10.10
CA SER A 7 -10.21 1.95 -10.33
C SER A 7 -10.20 0.95 -9.16
N ASN A 8 -11.34 0.29 -8.91
CA ASN A 8 -11.44 -0.73 -7.85
C ASN A 8 -10.39 -1.83 -8.03
N LYS A 9 -10.13 -2.25 -9.27
CA LYS A 9 -9.12 -3.25 -9.60
C LYS A 9 -7.72 -2.81 -9.16
N ASN A 10 -7.30 -1.59 -9.52
CA ASN A 10 -5.97 -1.10 -9.16
C ASN A 10 -5.81 -0.90 -7.66
N PHE A 11 -6.88 -0.48 -6.96
CA PHE A 11 -6.88 -0.43 -5.51
C PHE A 11 -6.73 -1.81 -4.88
N GLN A 12 -7.47 -2.82 -5.36
CA GLN A 12 -7.35 -4.19 -4.87
C GLN A 12 -5.94 -4.74 -5.08
N GLU A 13 -5.37 -4.55 -6.27
CA GLU A 13 -3.99 -4.95 -6.57
C GLU A 13 -2.95 -4.20 -5.72
N PHE A 14 -3.23 -2.95 -5.34
CA PHE A 14 -2.34 -2.21 -4.45
C PHE A 14 -2.46 -2.69 -3.01
N ILE A 15 -3.68 -2.85 -2.49
CA ILE A 15 -3.97 -3.36 -1.14
C ILE A 15 -3.34 -4.75 -0.96
N SER A 16 -3.37 -5.62 -1.98
CA SER A 16 -2.78 -6.96 -1.88
C SER A 16 -1.25 -6.95 -1.69
N LYS A 17 -0.57 -5.86 -2.09
CA LYS A 17 0.89 -5.69 -1.95
C LYS A 17 1.31 -5.09 -0.61
N LEU A 18 0.38 -4.55 0.17
CA LEU A 18 0.69 -3.94 1.46
C LEU A 18 1.00 -5.00 2.50
N ASN A 19 2.01 -4.74 3.33
CA ASN A 19 2.37 -5.58 4.46
C ASN A 19 1.51 -5.26 5.70
N ILE A 20 0.19 -5.37 5.54
CA ILE A 20 -0.80 -5.17 6.60
C ILE A 20 -1.61 -6.45 6.84
N SER A 21 -2.38 -6.50 7.93
CA SER A 21 -3.15 -7.68 8.29
C SER A 21 -4.21 -8.01 7.23
N GLU A 22 -4.54 -9.30 7.07
CA GLU A 22 -5.61 -9.72 6.16
C GLU A 22 -6.98 -9.16 6.57
N ALA A 23 -7.22 -8.94 7.87
CA ALA A 23 -8.42 -8.27 8.35
C ALA A 23 -8.52 -6.84 7.80
N ASP A 24 -7.42 -6.08 7.83
CA ASP A 24 -7.38 -4.71 7.31
C ASP A 24 -7.53 -4.69 5.78
N LYS A 25 -6.89 -5.62 5.07
CA LYS A 25 -7.07 -5.75 3.62
C LYS A 25 -8.54 -6.01 3.24
N ASN A 26 -9.23 -6.86 4.00
CA ASN A 26 -10.65 -7.15 3.79
C ASN A 26 -11.54 -5.92 4.07
N ILE A 27 -11.25 -5.16 5.13
CA ILE A 27 -11.94 -3.90 5.42
C ILE A 27 -11.73 -2.90 4.28
N LEU A 28 -10.49 -2.70 3.84
CA LEU A 28 -10.18 -1.76 2.75
C LEU A 28 -10.86 -2.19 1.45
N THR A 29 -10.80 -3.47 1.12
CA THR A 29 -11.39 -4.02 -0.12
C THR A 29 -12.92 -3.90 -0.14
N SER A 30 -13.58 -3.96 1.03
CA SER A 30 -15.03 -3.77 1.13
C SER A 30 -15.44 -2.30 1.12
N LYS A 31 -14.63 -1.39 1.69
CA LYS A 31 -14.95 0.04 1.79
C LYS A 31 -14.59 0.85 0.54
N VAL A 32 -13.44 0.60 -0.09
CA VAL A 32 -12.97 1.36 -1.25
C VAL A 32 -14.00 1.46 -2.39
N PRO A 33 -14.74 0.40 -2.76
CA PRO A 33 -15.78 0.50 -3.79
C PRO A 33 -16.87 1.53 -3.49
N GLN A 34 -17.15 1.79 -2.21
CA GLN A 34 -18.19 2.70 -1.75
C GLN A 34 -17.71 4.15 -1.61
N MET A 35 -16.38 4.37 -1.66
CA MET A 35 -15.77 5.69 -1.51
C MET A 35 -15.92 6.53 -2.77
N ASP A 36 -16.11 7.83 -2.57
CA ASP A 36 -16.03 8.82 -3.64
C ASP A 36 -14.58 9.09 -4.08
N LYS A 37 -14.39 9.99 -5.03
CA LYS A 37 -13.08 10.29 -5.58
C LYS A 37 -12.13 10.92 -4.57
N GLU A 38 -12.63 11.80 -3.70
CA GLU A 38 -11.81 12.53 -2.74
C GLU A 38 -11.36 11.59 -1.61
N GLU A 39 -12.30 10.80 -1.08
CA GLU A 39 -12.02 9.75 -0.10
C GLU A 39 -10.99 8.75 -0.62
N ARG A 40 -11.12 8.34 -1.89
CA ARG A 40 -10.14 7.47 -2.56
C ARG A 40 -8.76 8.11 -2.64
N LEU A 41 -8.67 9.41 -2.92
CA LEU A 41 -7.37 10.09 -2.98
C LEU A 41 -6.71 10.13 -1.60
N GLN A 42 -7.48 10.47 -0.57
CA GLN A 42 -6.98 10.54 0.81
C GLN A 42 -6.50 9.17 1.30
N ILE A 43 -7.29 8.11 1.10
CA ILE A 43 -6.88 6.78 1.54
C ILE A 43 -5.67 6.29 0.73
N LEU A 44 -5.59 6.58 -0.57
CA LEU A 44 -4.44 6.20 -1.39
C LEU A 44 -3.15 6.83 -0.86
N GLU A 45 -3.19 8.07 -0.41
CA GLU A 45 -2.03 8.76 0.17
C GLU A 45 -1.55 8.06 1.45
N VAL A 46 -2.48 7.67 2.33
CA VAL A 46 -2.16 6.89 3.53
C VAL A 46 -1.55 5.53 3.16
N LEU A 47 -2.18 4.78 2.26
CA LEU A 47 -1.70 3.45 1.85
C LEU A 47 -0.34 3.53 1.15
N LYS A 48 -0.08 4.59 0.38
CA LYS A 48 1.23 4.86 -0.23
C LYS A 48 2.31 5.07 0.84
N ASN A 49 2.00 5.82 1.89
CA ASN A 49 2.97 6.05 2.97
C ASN A 49 3.32 4.76 3.71
N ILE A 50 2.32 3.89 3.96
CA ILE A 50 2.57 2.56 4.53
C ILE A 50 3.53 1.76 3.65
N TYR A 51 3.24 1.69 2.34
CA TYR A 51 4.09 0.96 1.39
C TYR A 51 5.54 1.49 1.35
N LEU A 52 5.72 2.81 1.41
CA LEU A 52 7.05 3.41 1.42
C LEU A 52 7.84 3.08 2.69
N LEU A 53 7.18 3.10 3.85
CA LEU A 53 7.80 2.72 5.12
C LEU A 53 8.26 1.26 5.11
N ASP A 54 7.44 0.35 4.58
CA ASP A 54 7.81 -1.07 4.42
C ASP A 54 9.06 -1.24 3.52
N LEU A 55 9.12 -0.45 2.44
CA LEU A 55 10.25 -0.48 1.51
C LEU A 55 11.53 0.05 2.17
N GLU A 56 11.45 1.14 2.91
CA GLU A 56 12.56 1.72 3.67
C GLU A 56 13.08 0.74 4.73
N GLN A 57 12.18 0.08 5.46
CA GLN A 57 12.54 -0.94 6.44
C GLN A 57 13.28 -2.10 5.77
N THR A 58 12.75 -2.60 4.64
CA THR A 58 13.38 -3.69 3.88
C THR A 58 14.79 -3.30 3.43
N GLN A 59 14.96 -2.12 2.85
CA GLN A 59 16.26 -1.61 2.41
C GLN A 59 17.24 -1.41 3.59
N ALA A 60 16.75 -0.99 4.75
CA ALA A 60 17.58 -0.85 5.95
C ALA A 60 18.10 -2.22 6.43
N LEU A 61 17.24 -3.24 6.45
CA LEU A 61 17.62 -4.60 6.82
C LEU A 61 18.64 -5.20 5.84
N GLU A 62 18.47 -5.00 4.53
CA GLU A 62 19.44 -5.44 3.51
C GLU A 62 20.82 -4.81 3.72
N LYS A 63 20.88 -3.52 4.09
CA LYS A 63 22.14 -2.83 4.38
C LYS A 63 22.83 -3.42 5.63
N ILE A 64 22.07 -3.72 6.68
CA ILE A 64 22.61 -4.35 7.90
C ILE A 64 23.19 -5.72 7.57
N GLN A 65 22.46 -6.55 6.81
CA GLN A 65 22.92 -7.89 6.42
C GLN A 65 24.21 -7.83 5.62
N LYS A 66 24.35 -6.90 4.67
CA LYS A 66 25.59 -6.69 3.92
C LYS A 66 26.75 -6.32 4.84
N ASN A 67 26.53 -5.38 5.75
CA ASN A 67 27.57 -4.93 6.70
C ASN A 67 27.98 -5.97 7.75
N TRP A 68 27.18 -7.02 7.98
CA TRP A 68 27.50 -8.11 8.91
C TRP A 68 28.10 -9.35 8.22
N GLN A 69 28.11 -9.39 6.89
CA GLN A 69 28.75 -10.44 6.11
C GLN A 69 30.21 -10.09 5.73
N ASP A 70 30.61 -8.83 5.92
CA ASP A 70 32.00 -8.34 5.86
C ASP A 70 32.68 -8.40 7.25
#